data_AF-A0A3N2D6Y2-F1
#
_entry.id   AF-A0A3N2D6Y2-F1
#
_cell.length_a   1.000
_cell.length_b   1.000
_cell.length_c   1.000
_cell.angle_alpha   90.00
_cell.angle_beta   90.00
_cell.angle_gamma   90.00
#
_symmetry.space_group_name_H-M   'P 1'
#
loop_
_entity.id
_entity.type
_entity.pdbx_description
1 polymer ?
#
loop_
_entity_poly.entity_id
_entity_poly.type
_entity_poly.pdbx_seq_one_letter_code
_entity_poly.pdbx_strand_id
1 'polypeptide(L)'
;MTALATLDELKERVEWELSEDEERIAAAALEDISDLVRAGRRDWQPGACPAVVRKIALGAVVRYLRNPDGVTTSRAGDETVMWDGIGDKAGGVYLTTAEERILTKLVRPNGLTPVDLVAWAPTSREVAQRNGLPVGYVPTAGGGIFRYYRGDGPW
;
A
#
# COMPACT_ATOMS: atom_id res chain seq x y z
N MET A 1 18.37 0.51 -2.99
CA MET A 1 17.34 -0.34 -3.64
C MET A 1 16.77 0.44 -4.83
N THR A 2 16.12 -0.15 -5.83
CA THR A 2 15.60 0.66 -6.96
C THR A 2 14.50 1.63 -6.50
N ALA A 3 14.64 2.92 -6.81
CA ALA A 3 13.67 3.95 -6.47
C ALA A 3 12.31 3.73 -7.18
N LEU A 4 11.21 4.12 -6.55
CA LEU A 4 9.84 4.03 -7.09
C LEU A 4 9.54 5.11 -8.15
N ALA A 5 10.31 6.19 -8.15
CA ALA A 5 10.23 7.29 -9.08
C ALA A 5 11.64 7.68 -9.55
N THR A 6 11.72 8.33 -10.71
CA THR A 6 12.98 8.70 -11.36
C THR A 6 13.39 10.14 -11.02
N LEU A 7 14.67 10.45 -11.25
CA LEU A 7 15.17 11.81 -11.08
C LEU A 7 14.56 12.79 -12.10
N ASP A 8 14.29 12.33 -13.33
CA ASP A 8 13.67 13.15 -14.36
C ASP A 8 12.23 13.56 -13.97
N GLU A 9 11.44 12.61 -13.45
CA GLU A 9 10.10 12.90 -12.90
C GLU A 9 10.14 13.88 -11.72
N LEU A 10 11.25 13.92 -10.98
CA LEU A 10 11.46 14.91 -9.92
C LEU A 10 11.79 16.29 -10.50
N LYS A 11 12.69 16.37 -11.48
CA LYS A 11 13.08 17.62 -12.15
C LYS A 11 11.88 18.32 -12.78
N GLU A 12 10.93 17.57 -13.35
CA GLU A 12 9.67 18.14 -13.88
C GLU A 12 8.77 18.81 -12.82
N ARG A 13 9.00 18.55 -11.53
CA ARG A 13 8.17 19.04 -10.42
C ARG A 13 8.84 20.13 -9.59
N VAL A 14 10.16 20.24 -9.70
CA VAL A 14 10.95 21.24 -8.98
C VAL A 14 10.90 22.55 -9.78
N GLU A 15 10.76 23.67 -9.07
CA GLU A 15 10.63 25.01 -9.70
C GLU A 15 11.99 25.63 -10.06
N TRP A 16 13.10 24.99 -9.65
CA TRP A 16 14.48 25.42 -9.86
C TRP A 16 15.32 24.31 -10.51
N GLU A 17 16.43 24.69 -11.12
CA GLU A 17 17.40 23.73 -11.63
C GLU A 17 18.24 23.17 -10.48
N LEU A 18 18.34 21.84 -10.42
CA LEU A 18 19.16 21.16 -9.43
C LEU A 18 20.64 21.19 -9.86
N SER A 19 21.51 21.57 -8.94
CA SER A 19 22.96 21.40 -9.09
C SER A 19 23.36 19.92 -9.03
N GLU A 20 24.56 19.57 -9.48
CA GLU A 20 25.05 18.18 -9.45
C GLU A 20 25.05 17.57 -8.03
N ASP A 21 25.32 18.37 -7.01
CA ASP A 21 25.27 17.93 -5.62
C ASP A 21 23.82 17.70 -5.16
N GLU A 22 22.90 18.59 -5.51
CA GLU A 22 21.47 18.42 -5.23
C GLU A 22 20.88 17.21 -5.97
N GLU A 23 21.30 16.94 -7.20
CA GLU A 23 20.89 15.75 -7.94
C GLU A 23 21.34 14.46 -7.24
N ARG A 24 22.57 14.45 -6.71
CA ARG A 24 23.09 13.33 -5.92
C ARG A 24 22.28 13.11 -4.64
N ILE A 25 21.99 14.19 -3.93
CA ILE A 25 21.17 14.18 -2.71
C ILE A 25 19.74 13.71 -3.04
N ALA A 26 19.16 14.22 -4.12
CA ALA A 26 17.83 13.86 -4.58
C ALA A 26 17.71 12.38 -4.95
N ALA A 27 18.74 11.82 -5.60
CA ALA A 27 18.79 10.40 -5.91
C ALA A 27 18.80 9.53 -4.64
N ALA A 28 19.62 9.88 -3.64
CA ALA A 28 19.63 9.20 -2.35
C ALA A 28 18.27 9.32 -1.63
N ALA A 29 17.71 10.52 -1.61
CA ALA A 29 16.39 10.80 -1.03
C ALA A 29 15.26 10.00 -1.70
N LEU A 30 15.32 9.79 -3.02
CA LEU A 30 14.37 8.96 -3.77
C LEU A 30 14.48 7.48 -3.40
N GLU A 31 15.68 6.97 -3.07
CA GLU A 31 15.84 5.62 -2.54
C GLU A 31 15.27 5.51 -1.13
N ASP A 32 15.63 6.44 -0.23
CA ASP A 32 15.20 6.43 1.17
C ASP A 32 13.67 6.48 1.30
N ILE A 33 13.02 7.36 0.54
CA ILE A 33 11.55 7.46 0.55
C ILE A 33 10.91 6.20 -0.03
N SER A 34 11.54 5.56 -1.01
CA SER A 34 11.03 4.33 -1.60
C SER A 34 11.10 3.18 -0.60
N ASP A 35 12.14 3.13 0.21
CA ASP A 35 12.29 2.15 1.29
C ASP A 35 11.28 2.40 2.41
N LEU A 36 11.05 3.67 2.78
CA LEU A 36 10.03 4.05 3.76
C LEU A 36 8.62 3.66 3.29
N VAL A 37 8.30 3.92 2.03
CA VAL A 37 7.01 3.54 1.42
C VAL A 37 6.86 2.02 1.36
N ARG A 38 7.93 1.28 1.03
CA ARG A 38 7.92 -0.20 0.98
C ARG A 38 7.86 -0.86 2.35
N ALA A 39 8.23 -0.17 3.43
CA ALA A 39 7.99 -0.66 4.79
C ALA A 39 6.50 -0.95 5.02
N GLY A 40 5.60 -0.18 4.38
CA GLY A 40 4.16 -0.44 4.39
C GLY A 40 3.72 -1.59 3.49
N ARG A 41 4.35 -1.76 2.30
CA ARG A 41 4.03 -2.84 1.35
C ARG A 41 5.23 -3.17 0.45
N ARG A 42 5.77 -4.38 0.58
CA ARG A 42 7.05 -4.79 -0.05
C ARG A 42 6.95 -5.17 -1.53
N ASP A 43 5.76 -5.33 -2.08
CA ASP A 43 5.54 -5.81 -3.45
C ASP A 43 5.56 -4.69 -4.51
N TRP A 44 5.60 -3.42 -4.12
CA TRP A 44 5.66 -2.31 -5.06
C TRP A 44 7.02 -2.22 -5.76
N GLN A 45 6.99 -2.54 -7.05
CA GLN A 45 8.10 -2.41 -7.99
C GLN A 45 7.99 -1.10 -8.79
N PRO A 46 9.12 -0.58 -9.31
CA PRO A 46 9.11 0.47 -10.32
C PRO A 46 8.20 0.06 -11.49
N GLY A 47 7.26 0.92 -11.88
CA GLY A 47 6.26 0.64 -12.93
C GLY A 47 5.01 -0.17 -12.50
N ALA A 48 5.10 -1.00 -11.45
CA ALA A 48 3.97 -1.78 -10.91
C ALA A 48 3.34 -1.15 -9.64
N CYS A 49 3.69 0.09 -9.35
CA CYS A 49 3.20 0.85 -8.20
C CYS A 49 2.04 1.79 -8.61
N PRO A 50 1.00 1.99 -7.79
CA PRO A 50 -0.04 2.97 -8.06
C PRO A 50 0.53 4.38 -8.27
N ALA A 51 -0.02 5.13 -9.23
CA ALA A 51 0.47 6.48 -9.56
C ALA A 51 0.43 7.45 -8.38
N VAL A 52 -0.53 7.28 -7.46
CA VAL A 52 -0.63 8.09 -6.24
C VAL A 52 0.58 7.91 -5.31
N VAL A 53 1.13 6.69 -5.23
CA VAL A 53 2.29 6.40 -4.37
C VAL A 53 3.53 7.07 -4.94
N ARG A 54 3.74 7.03 -6.27
CA ARG A 54 4.82 7.79 -6.92
C ARG A 54 4.70 9.30 -6.68
N LYS A 55 3.49 9.85 -6.78
CA LYS A 55 3.23 11.28 -6.50
C LYS A 55 3.56 11.66 -5.05
N ILE A 56 3.26 10.78 -4.09
CA ILE A 56 3.61 10.98 -2.68
C ILE A 56 5.14 10.96 -2.50
N ALA A 57 5.83 9.96 -3.06
CA ALA A 57 7.28 9.87 -2.97
C ALA A 57 7.97 11.12 -3.56
N LEU A 58 7.57 11.55 -4.76
CA LEU A 58 8.07 12.77 -5.39
C LEU A 58 7.78 14.01 -4.53
N GLY A 59 6.57 14.15 -4.00
CA GLY A 59 6.19 15.27 -3.14
C GLY A 59 7.01 15.36 -1.84
N ALA A 60 7.32 14.20 -1.23
CA ALA A 60 8.15 14.13 -0.03
C ALA A 60 9.60 14.55 -0.32
N VAL A 61 10.17 14.14 -1.46
CA VAL A 61 11.52 14.54 -1.86
C VAL A 61 11.59 16.03 -2.21
N VAL A 62 10.61 16.58 -2.93
CA VAL A 62 10.56 18.03 -3.19
C VAL A 62 10.52 18.82 -1.88
N ARG A 63 9.74 18.36 -0.90
CA ARG A 63 9.67 18.99 0.43
C ARG A 63 11.01 18.93 1.17
N TYR A 64 11.70 17.79 1.09
CA TYR A 64 13.03 17.62 1.68
C TYR A 64 14.06 18.56 1.03
N LEU A 65 14.09 18.66 -0.30
CA LEU A 65 15.01 19.55 -1.01
C LEU A 65 14.79 21.04 -0.69
N ARG A 66 13.58 21.45 -0.31
CA ARG A 66 13.31 22.84 0.14
C ARG A 66 13.87 23.16 1.53
N ASN A 67 14.10 22.15 2.36
CA ASN A 67 14.63 22.32 3.71
C ASN A 67 15.44 21.07 4.12
N PRO A 68 16.63 20.85 3.53
CA PRO A 68 17.42 19.65 3.79
C PRO A 68 17.95 19.61 5.22
N ASP A 69 18.29 20.78 5.78
CA ASP A 69 18.80 20.93 7.15
C ASP A 69 17.70 20.76 8.21
N GLY A 70 16.43 20.72 7.81
CA GLY A 70 15.28 20.56 8.71
C GLY A 70 15.13 21.71 9.71
N VAL A 71 15.53 22.92 9.33
CA VAL A 71 15.43 24.08 10.21
C VAL A 71 13.97 24.42 10.51
N THR A 72 13.66 24.67 11.78
CA THR A 72 12.32 25.06 12.24
C THR A 72 12.08 26.56 12.10
N THR A 73 13.15 27.35 12.13
CA THR A 73 13.11 28.79 11.88
C THR A 73 14.35 29.20 11.13
N SER A 74 14.16 30.10 10.16
CA SER A 74 15.24 30.71 9.38
C SER A 74 14.99 32.21 9.40
N ARG A 75 16.02 32.96 9.74
CA ARG A 75 16.03 34.42 9.72
C ARG A 75 16.97 34.88 8.63
N ALA A 76 16.40 35.50 7.61
CA ALA A 76 17.13 36.16 6.54
C ALA A 76 16.81 37.65 6.61
N GLY A 77 17.68 38.44 7.26
CA GLY A 77 17.44 39.86 7.50
C GLY A 77 16.19 40.12 8.34
N ASP A 78 15.21 40.84 7.78
CA ASP A 78 13.93 41.17 8.43
C ASP A 78 12.82 40.13 8.20
N GLU A 79 13.04 39.11 7.36
CA GLU A 79 12.06 38.06 7.12
C GLU A 79 12.33 36.86 8.06
N THR A 80 11.28 36.47 8.79
CA THR A 80 11.28 35.24 9.61
C THR A 80 10.37 34.23 8.94
N VAL A 81 10.96 33.15 8.44
CA VAL A 81 10.21 31.98 7.97
C VAL A 81 10.21 30.95 9.08
N MET A 82 9.02 30.44 9.42
CA MET A 82 8.86 29.35 10.37
C MET A 82 8.29 28.12 9.67
N TRP A 83 8.90 26.97 9.94
CA TRP A 83 8.42 25.67 9.52
C TRP A 83 7.90 24.93 10.75
N ASP A 84 6.59 24.76 10.82
CA ASP A 84 5.94 24.06 11.92
C ASP A 84 6.03 22.53 11.75
N GLY A 85 6.16 21.80 12.86
CA GLY A 85 6.10 20.33 12.89
C GLY A 85 7.29 19.58 12.25
N ILE A 86 8.44 20.24 12.06
CA ILE A 86 9.65 19.63 11.46
C ILE A 86 10.66 19.12 12.50
N GLY A 87 10.59 19.56 13.77
CA GLY A 87 11.63 19.31 14.79
C GLY A 87 12.10 17.85 14.91
N ASP A 88 11.17 16.88 14.95
CA ASP A 88 11.50 15.45 15.09
C ASP A 88 11.82 14.76 13.75
N LYS A 89 11.67 15.47 12.64
CA LYS A 89 11.78 14.96 11.25
C LYS A 89 12.95 15.60 10.48
N ALA A 90 13.80 16.33 11.19
CA ALA A 90 14.94 17.02 10.60
C ALA A 90 16.01 16.02 10.11
N GLY A 91 16.69 16.38 9.02
CA GLY A 91 17.85 15.65 8.50
C GLY A 91 17.55 14.46 7.57
N GLY A 92 16.28 14.15 7.29
CA GLY A 92 15.93 13.06 6.37
C GLY A 92 14.58 13.23 5.68
N VAL A 93 14.33 12.42 4.64
CA VAL A 93 13.04 12.43 3.95
C VAL A 93 11.97 11.81 4.86
N TYR A 94 10.81 12.45 4.94
CA TYR A 94 9.72 11.99 5.79
C TYR A 94 8.37 12.03 5.07
N LEU A 95 7.43 11.24 5.57
CA LEU A 95 6.03 11.28 5.17
C LEU A 95 5.22 12.14 6.16
N THR A 96 4.23 12.85 5.65
CA THR A 96 3.24 13.53 6.49
C THR A 96 2.19 12.53 6.97
N THR A 97 1.49 12.87 8.05
CA THR A 97 0.39 12.06 8.59
C THR A 97 -0.72 11.83 7.55
N ALA A 98 -0.93 12.79 6.64
CA ALA A 98 -1.90 12.65 5.55
C ALA A 98 -1.43 11.63 4.51
N GLU A 99 -0.16 11.69 4.10
CA GLU A 99 0.46 10.75 3.17
C GLU A 99 0.47 9.33 3.75
N GLU A 100 0.89 9.16 5.00
CA GLU A 100 0.85 7.88 5.72
C GLU A 100 -0.57 7.29 5.78
N ARG A 101 -1.57 8.14 6.03
CA ARG A 101 -2.97 7.71 6.05
C ARG A 101 -3.45 7.24 4.68
N ILE A 102 -3.04 7.92 3.60
CA ILE A 102 -3.35 7.50 2.22
C ILE A 102 -2.67 6.17 1.92
N LEU A 103 -1.38 6.03 2.22
CA LEU A 103 -0.63 4.79 2.04
C LEU A 103 -1.26 3.64 2.83
N THR A 104 -1.63 3.87 4.08
CA THR A 104 -2.29 2.85 4.93
C THR A 104 -3.60 2.37 4.30
N LYS A 105 -4.42 3.27 3.75
CA LYS A 105 -5.67 2.90 3.05
C LYS A 105 -5.43 2.09 1.77
N LEU A 106 -4.32 2.34 1.07
CA LEU A 106 -3.93 1.59 -0.14
C LEU A 106 -3.41 0.20 0.18
N VAL A 107 -2.68 0.07 1.28
CA VAL A 107 -2.11 -1.21 1.73
C VAL A 107 -3.17 -2.10 2.39
N ARG A 108 -4.01 -1.50 3.24
CA ARG A 108 -5.10 -2.18 3.94
C ARG A 108 -6.42 -1.73 3.33
N PRO A 109 -6.92 -2.41 2.28
CA PRO A 109 -8.30 -2.20 1.87
C PRO A 109 -9.18 -2.45 3.10
N ASN A 110 -10.03 -1.48 3.45
CA ASN A 110 -10.92 -1.56 4.60
C ASN A 110 -11.71 -2.87 4.52
N GLY A 111 -11.52 -3.72 5.53
CA GLY A 111 -11.80 -5.14 5.48
C GLY A 111 -13.29 -5.47 5.54
N LEU A 112 -13.87 -5.74 4.37
CA LEU A 112 -14.80 -6.84 4.22
C LEU A 112 -14.07 -7.87 3.36
N THR A 113 -13.50 -8.88 4.00
CA THR A 113 -13.02 -10.06 3.27
C THR A 113 -14.25 -10.91 2.98
N PRO A 114 -14.58 -11.21 1.72
CA PRO A 114 -15.59 -12.22 1.44
C PRO A 114 -15.10 -13.53 2.06
N VAL A 115 -15.81 -14.00 3.09
CA VAL A 115 -15.65 -15.36 3.58
C VAL A 115 -16.56 -16.20 2.71
N ASP A 116 -15.99 -17.17 2.02
CA ASP A 116 -16.77 -18.18 1.32
C ASP A 116 -17.55 -18.98 2.38
N LEU A 117 -18.82 -18.61 2.55
CA LEU A 117 -19.77 -19.41 3.30
C LEU A 117 -20.07 -20.64 2.48
N VAL A 118 -19.39 -21.75 2.79
CA VAL A 118 -19.86 -23.07 2.37
C VAL A 118 -21.14 -23.31 3.14
N ALA A 119 -22.28 -23.01 2.52
CA ALA A 119 -23.56 -23.45 3.04
C ALA A 119 -23.48 -24.97 3.22
N TRP A 120 -23.87 -25.46 4.39
CA TRP A 120 -24.29 -26.86 4.56
C TRP A 120 -25.61 -27.04 3.79
N ALA A 121 -25.58 -26.81 2.49
CA ALA A 121 -26.64 -27.13 1.59
C ALA A 121 -26.36 -28.54 1.05
N PRO A 122 -27.37 -29.39 0.88
CA PRO A 122 -27.20 -30.59 0.09
C PRO A 122 -26.63 -30.15 -1.26
N THR A 123 -25.51 -30.76 -1.67
CA THR A 123 -24.87 -30.47 -2.96
C THR A 123 -25.97 -30.40 -4.02
N SER A 124 -26.12 -29.22 -4.66
CA SER A 124 -27.13 -29.07 -5.70
C SER A 124 -26.87 -30.14 -6.76
N ARG A 125 -27.94 -30.64 -7.39
CA ARG A 125 -27.85 -31.72 -8.38
C ARG A 125 -26.79 -31.43 -9.46
N GLU A 126 -26.67 -30.16 -9.81
CA GLU A 126 -25.74 -29.62 -10.80
C GLU A 126 -24.27 -29.71 -10.34
N VAL A 127 -23.98 -29.33 -9.10
CA VAL A 127 -22.61 -29.42 -8.53
C VAL A 127 -22.20 -30.87 -8.32
N ALA A 128 -23.13 -31.74 -7.92
CA ALA A 128 -22.83 -33.15 -7.72
C ALA A 128 -22.52 -33.85 -9.05
N GLN A 129 -23.30 -33.57 -10.11
CA GLN A 129 -23.03 -34.09 -11.46
C GLN A 129 -21.68 -33.61 -12.00
N ARG A 130 -21.34 -32.33 -11.79
CA ARG A 130 -20.06 -31.77 -12.23
C ARG A 130 -18.85 -32.42 -11.56
N ASN A 131 -18.99 -32.82 -10.29
CA ASN A 131 -17.90 -33.37 -9.48
C ASN A 131 -17.95 -34.90 -9.34
N GLY A 132 -18.85 -35.59 -10.04
CA GLY A 132 -19.02 -37.05 -9.94
C GLY A 132 -19.49 -37.51 -8.56
N LEU A 133 -20.10 -36.64 -7.77
CA LEU A 133 -20.59 -36.92 -6.42
C LEU A 133 -22.06 -37.35 -6.45
N PRO A 134 -22.47 -38.32 -5.62
CA PRO A 134 -23.86 -38.73 -5.56
C PRO A 134 -24.73 -37.64 -4.93
N VAL A 135 -25.82 -37.27 -5.61
CA VAL A 135 -26.76 -36.22 -5.19
C VAL A 135 -27.52 -36.67 -3.94
N GLY A 136 -27.65 -35.80 -2.94
CA GLY A 136 -28.43 -36.10 -1.74
C GLY A 136 -27.70 -37.02 -0.77
N TYR A 137 -26.38 -36.93 -0.66
CA TYR A 137 -25.57 -37.58 0.36
C TYR A 137 -24.76 -36.53 1.15
N VAL A 138 -24.51 -36.82 2.42
CA VAL A 138 -23.73 -36.01 3.36
C VAL A 138 -22.51 -36.83 3.81
N PRO A 139 -21.31 -36.24 3.85
CA PRO A 139 -20.13 -36.91 4.40
C PRO A 139 -20.29 -37.13 5.91
N THR A 140 -19.91 -38.31 6.39
CA THR A 140 -19.85 -38.61 7.82
C THR A 140 -18.42 -38.43 8.35
N ALA A 141 -18.27 -38.22 9.65
CA ALA A 141 -16.96 -38.04 10.29
C ALA A 141 -15.98 -39.21 10.05
N GLY A 142 -16.49 -40.38 9.66
CA GLY A 142 -15.71 -41.57 9.31
C GLY A 142 -15.38 -41.72 7.81
N GLY A 143 -15.60 -40.70 6.98
CA GLY A 143 -15.35 -40.77 5.53
C GLY A 143 -16.39 -41.58 4.74
N GLY A 144 -17.50 -41.97 5.38
CA GLY A 144 -18.63 -42.61 4.73
C GLY A 144 -19.61 -41.59 4.12
N ILE A 145 -20.53 -42.06 3.30
CA ILE A 145 -21.63 -41.25 2.74
C ILE A 145 -22.96 -41.67 3.36
N PHE A 146 -23.76 -40.71 3.81
CA PHE A 146 -25.10 -40.93 4.37
C PHE A 146 -26.16 -40.20 3.54
N ARG A 147 -27.31 -40.81 3.24
CA ARG A 147 -28.33 -40.20 2.39
C ARG A 147 -29.06 -39.06 3.12
N TYR A 148 -29.09 -37.87 2.53
CA TYR A 148 -29.72 -36.66 3.06
C TYR A 148 -31.24 -36.82 3.29
N TYR A 149 -31.91 -37.65 2.49
CA TYR A 149 -33.31 -38.02 2.67
C TYR A 149 -33.49 -39.54 2.60
N ARG A 150 -34.08 -40.13 3.64
CA ARG A 150 -34.72 -41.44 3.55
C ARG A 150 -36.20 -41.14 3.25
N GLY A 151 -36.73 -41.67 2.16
CA GLY A 151 -38.15 -41.49 1.84
C GLY A 151 -38.98 -42.13 2.94
N ASP A 152 -39.48 -41.28 3.85
CA ASP A 152 -40.76 -41.34 4.56
C ASP A 152 -40.94 -40.11 5.51
N GLY A 153 -40.37 -38.96 5.13
CA GLY A 153 -40.40 -37.72 5.92
C GLY A 153 -39.02 -37.33 6.47
N PRO A 154 -38.84 -36.06 6.89
CA PRO A 154 -37.67 -35.71 7.67
C PRO A 154 -37.82 -36.35 9.05
N TRP A 155 -36.81 -36.22 9.89
CA TRP A 155 -37.10 -36.11 11.33
C TRP A 155 -38.33 -35.23 11.57
#